data_AF-A0A6V7QPP4-F1
#
_entry.id   AF-A0A6V7QPP4-F1
#
_cell.length_a   1.000
_cell.length_b   1.000
_cell.length_c   1.000
_cell.angle_alpha   90.00
_cell.angle_beta   90.00
_cell.angle_gamma   90.00
#
_symmetry.space_group_name_H-M   'P 1'
#
loop_
_entity.id
_entity.type
_entity.pdbx_description
1 polymer ?
#
loop_
_entity_poly.entity_id
_entity_poly.type
_entity_poly.pdbx_seq_one_letter_code
_entity_poly.pdbx_strand_id
1 'polypeptide(L)'
;MNTFAKTLTNKAVTWVTDMLIRGRYELWIRKYGRTYVDAAEKEQRFANFKEKFEFVRKHNRERTYGCTLGLNEFSDMSWEEFENTYCMKGFMNHLTAEDLEMINNAGCEMPTPQAAAGAWRTKGRSQQGSPPKALEGMLRGGWMSFVVLLVM
;
A
#
# COMPACT_ATOMS: atom_id res chain seq x y z
N MET A 1 32.70 21.94 21.20
CA MET A 1 31.43 22.61 20.82
C MET A 1 30.39 22.38 21.91
N ASN A 2 29.81 23.46 22.45
CA ASN A 2 28.81 23.44 23.53
C ASN A 2 27.49 22.77 23.07
N THR A 3 26.88 21.95 23.94
CA THR A 3 25.58 21.28 23.78
C THR A 3 24.49 22.22 23.24
N PHE A 4 24.45 23.48 23.68
CA PHE A 4 23.46 24.46 23.21
C PHE A 4 23.55 24.71 21.70
N ALA A 5 24.76 24.85 21.17
CA ALA A 5 24.98 25.04 19.73
C ALA A 5 24.54 23.80 18.93
N LYS A 6 24.82 22.59 19.43
CA LYS A 6 24.39 21.34 18.78
C LYS A 6 22.85 21.20 18.74
N THR A 7 22.15 21.60 19.80
CA THR A 7 20.68 21.54 19.84
C THR A 7 20.06 22.51 18.84
N LEU A 8 20.60 23.73 18.74
CA LEU A 8 20.13 24.72 17.77
C LEU A 8 20.35 24.27 16.33
N THR A 9 21.53 23.70 16.03
CA THR A 9 21.81 23.19 14.68
C THR A 9 20.92 22.00 14.32
N ASN A 10 20.69 21.07 15.25
CA ASN A 10 19.81 19.93 15.00
C ASN A 10 18.37 20.38 14.76
N LYS A 11 17.89 21.35 15.56
CA LYS A 11 16.56 21.93 15.34
C LYS A 11 16.49 22.64 13.98
N ALA A 12 17.46 23.48 13.63
CA ALA A 12 17.45 24.13 12.32
C ALA A 12 17.42 23.12 11.15
N VAL A 13 18.20 22.03 11.25
CA VAL A 13 18.23 20.96 10.24
C VAL A 13 16.87 20.27 10.14
N THR A 14 16.23 19.92 11.26
CA THR A 14 14.91 19.26 11.22
C THR A 14 13.82 20.14 10.60
N TRP A 15 13.85 21.45 10.85
CA TRP A 15 12.90 22.39 10.25
C TRP A 15 13.07 22.47 8.73
N VAL A 16 14.31 22.59 8.25
CA VAL A 16 14.60 22.63 6.80
C VAL A 16 14.20 21.31 6.13
N THR A 17 14.45 20.16 6.76
CA THR A 17 14.01 18.87 6.21
C THR A 17 12.50 18.75 6.16
N ASP A 18 11.78 19.19 7.20
CA ASP A 18 10.32 19.16 7.22
C ASP A 18 9.72 20.03 6.13
N MET A 19 10.26 21.23 5.91
CA MET A 19 9.81 22.10 4.82
C MET A 19 10.00 21.45 3.45
N LEU A 20 11.13 20.77 3.22
CA LEU A 20 11.37 20.06 1.98
C LEU A 20 10.37 18.90 1.79
N ILE A 21 10.12 18.12 2.84
CA ILE A 21 9.18 16.99 2.80
C ILE A 21 7.75 17.49 2.58
N ARG A 22 7.34 18.62 3.20
CA ARG A 22 6.05 19.27 2.93
C ARG A 22 5.92 19.66 1.46
N GLY A 23 6.95 20.21 0.84
CA GLY A 23 6.94 20.49 -0.60
C GLY A 23 6.71 19.24 -1.46
N ARG A 24 7.32 18.10 -1.08
CA ARG A 24 7.08 16.81 -1.74
C ARG A 24 5.69 16.24 -1.48
N TYR A 25 5.16 16.45 -0.28
CA TYR A 25 3.80 16.05 0.07
C TYR A 25 2.75 16.78 -0.77
N GLU A 26 2.87 18.10 -0.94
CA GLU A 26 1.94 18.88 -1.78
C GLU A 26 1.99 18.47 -3.27
N LEU A 27 3.15 18.08 -3.78
CA LEU A 27 3.27 17.51 -5.13
C LEU A 27 2.62 16.14 -5.21
N TRP A 28 2.80 15.31 -4.19
CA TRP A 28 2.21 13.98 -4.10
C TRP A 28 0.68 14.03 -3.99
N ILE A 29 0.12 14.92 -3.17
CA ILE A 29 -1.33 15.19 -3.07
C ILE A 29 -1.91 15.48 -4.44
N ARG A 30 -1.29 16.39 -5.19
CA ARG A 30 -1.71 16.75 -6.55
C ARG A 30 -1.59 15.58 -7.52
N LYS A 31 -0.50 14.81 -7.44
CA LYS A 31 -0.28 13.65 -8.30
C LYS A 31 -1.37 12.59 -8.16
N TYR A 32 -1.81 12.31 -6.93
CA TYR A 32 -2.81 11.27 -6.63
C TYR A 32 -4.22 11.82 -6.37
N GLY A 33 -4.45 13.12 -6.61
CA GLY A 33 -5.76 13.75 -6.45
C GLY A 33 -6.33 13.67 -5.03
N ARG A 34 -5.47 13.74 -4.01
CA ARG A 34 -5.91 13.60 -2.60
C ARG A 34 -6.62 14.87 -2.10
N THR A 35 -7.67 14.67 -1.33
CA THR A 35 -8.43 15.73 -0.65
C THR A 35 -8.70 15.27 0.79
N TYR A 36 -8.54 16.18 1.75
CA TYR A 36 -8.77 15.92 3.17
C TYR A 36 -9.89 16.82 3.68
N VAL A 37 -10.59 16.36 4.71
CA VAL A 37 -11.77 17.04 5.27
C VAL A 37 -11.37 18.37 5.90
N ASP A 38 -10.27 18.38 6.65
CA ASP A 38 -9.78 19.57 7.33
C ASP A 38 -8.24 19.61 7.42
N ALA A 39 -7.73 20.70 8.00
CA ALA A 39 -6.31 20.91 8.18
C ALA A 39 -5.69 19.94 9.21
N ALA A 40 -6.47 19.47 10.20
CA ALA A 40 -5.99 18.56 11.23
C ALA A 40 -5.76 17.17 10.64
N GLU A 41 -6.70 16.66 9.84
CA GLU A 41 -6.55 15.43 9.07
C GLU A 41 -5.36 15.56 8.12
N LYS A 42 -5.25 16.66 7.36
CA LYS A 42 -4.12 16.87 6.44
C LYS A 42 -2.77 16.82 7.17
N GLU A 43 -2.68 17.34 8.39
CA GLU A 43 -1.46 17.30 9.21
C GLU A 43 -1.17 15.90 9.75
N GLN A 44 -2.19 15.15 10.18
CA GLN A 44 -2.03 13.74 10.56
C GLN A 44 -1.54 12.89 9.37
N ARG A 45 -2.14 13.08 8.20
CA ARG A 45 -1.76 12.42 6.93
C ARG A 45 -0.35 12.80 6.50
N PHE A 46 0.05 14.06 6.75
CA PHE A 46 1.44 14.50 6.55
C PHE A 46 2.42 13.76 7.46
N ALA A 47 2.08 13.52 8.72
CA ALA A 47 2.93 12.77 9.64
C ALA A 47 3.19 11.34 9.14
N ASN A 48 2.14 10.64 8.69
CA ASN A 48 2.27 9.32 8.06
C ASN A 48 3.14 9.39 6.80
N PHE A 49 2.88 10.36 5.92
CA PHE A 49 3.65 10.57 4.70
C PHE A 49 5.14 10.81 4.97
N LYS A 50 5.45 11.62 5.99
CA LYS A 50 6.82 11.90 6.41
C LYS A 50 7.53 10.63 6.87
N GLU A 51 6.86 9.78 7.65
CA GLU A 51 7.41 8.49 8.07
C GLU A 51 7.71 7.59 6.87
N LYS A 52 6.76 7.44 5.92
CA LYS A 52 6.95 6.66 4.69
C LYS A 52 8.07 7.22 3.82
N PHE A 53 8.16 8.55 3.70
CA PHE A 53 9.22 9.24 2.95
C PHE A 53 10.60 8.89 3.51
N GLU A 54 10.77 8.97 4.82
CA GLU A 54 12.04 8.66 5.48
C GLU A 54 12.39 7.17 5.35
N PHE A 55 11.40 6.29 5.47
CA PHE A 55 11.60 4.86 5.25
C PHE A 55 12.10 4.55 3.84
N VAL A 56 11.43 5.08 2.81
CA VAL A 56 11.84 4.91 1.41
C VAL A 56 13.23 5.49 1.16
N ARG A 57 13.51 6.68 1.69
CA ARG A 57 14.82 7.33 1.57
C ARG A 57 15.93 6.48 2.17
N LYS A 58 15.70 5.93 3.37
CA LYS A 58 16.65 5.05 4.07
C LYS A 58 16.86 3.75 3.28
N HIS A 59 15.78 3.07 2.89
CA HIS A 59 15.85 1.82 2.13
C HIS A 59 16.62 1.98 0.82
N ASN A 60 16.31 3.03 0.06
CA ASN A 60 16.97 3.30 -1.23
C ASN A 60 18.43 3.72 -1.08
N ARG A 61 18.81 4.28 0.08
CA ARG A 61 20.21 4.61 0.39
C ARG A 61 21.02 3.35 0.71
N GLU A 62 20.44 2.44 1.49
CA GLU A 62 21.11 1.22 1.94
C GLU A 62 21.24 0.18 0.81
N ARG A 63 20.34 0.20 -0.20
CA ARG A 63 20.34 -0.69 -1.38
C ARG A 63 20.41 -2.19 -1.05
N THR A 64 20.06 -2.57 0.17
CA THR A 64 20.28 -3.91 0.72
C THR A 64 19.44 -4.99 0.04
N TYR A 65 18.27 -4.64 -0.50
CA TYR A 65 17.24 -5.61 -0.89
C TYR A 65 17.02 -5.77 -2.39
N GLY A 66 17.92 -5.23 -3.24
CA GLY A 66 17.84 -5.39 -4.71
C GLY A 66 16.62 -4.72 -5.37
N CYS A 67 15.79 -4.01 -4.61
CA CYS A 67 14.65 -3.24 -5.10
C CYS A 67 14.77 -1.76 -4.71
N THR A 68 14.06 -0.91 -5.45
CA THR A 68 13.93 0.52 -5.12
C THR A 68 12.48 0.77 -4.75
N LEU A 69 12.27 1.42 -3.61
CA LEU A 69 10.94 1.81 -3.16
C LEU A 69 10.59 3.21 -3.68
N GLY A 70 9.29 3.43 -3.87
CA GLY A 70 8.73 4.72 -4.28
C GLY A 70 7.52 5.09 -3.43
N LEU A 71 7.19 6.37 -3.41
CA LEU A 71 5.96 6.87 -2.78
C LEU A 71 4.77 6.59 -3.69
N ASN A 72 3.90 5.69 -3.24
CA ASN A 72 2.68 5.29 -3.92
C ASN A 72 1.45 6.03 -3.36
N GLU A 73 0.26 5.69 -3.84
CA GLU A 73 -0.99 6.29 -3.39
C GLU A 73 -1.32 6.05 -1.90
N PHE A 74 -0.72 5.05 -1.26
CA PHE A 74 -0.96 4.70 0.15
C PHE A 74 0.04 5.36 1.11
N SER A 75 0.84 6.31 0.62
CA SER A 75 1.93 6.89 1.40
C SER A 75 1.46 7.73 2.60
N ASP A 76 0.21 8.18 2.64
CA ASP A 76 -0.40 8.93 3.74
C ASP A 76 -1.20 8.05 4.73
N MET A 77 -1.24 6.73 4.50
CA MET A 77 -1.96 5.78 5.35
C MET A 77 -1.03 5.14 6.38
N SER A 78 -1.58 4.88 7.56
CA SER A 78 -0.93 4.00 8.54
C SER A 78 -1.00 2.54 8.07
N TRP A 79 -0.14 1.68 8.64
CA TRP A 79 -0.20 0.25 8.33
C TRP A 79 -1.53 -0.37 8.76
N GLU A 80 -2.06 0.02 9.92
CA GLU A 80 -3.33 -0.47 10.45
C GLU A 80 -4.51 -0.05 9.57
N GLU A 81 -4.55 1.21 9.13
CA GLU A 81 -5.57 1.69 8.20
C GLU A 81 -5.52 0.94 6.87
N PHE A 82 -4.32 0.74 6.33
CA PHE A 82 -4.12 -0.01 5.11
C PHE A 82 -4.60 -1.46 5.27
N GLU A 83 -4.24 -2.12 6.37
CA GLU A 83 -4.61 -3.51 6.64
C GLU A 83 -6.11 -3.67 6.85
N ASN A 84 -6.77 -2.73 7.52
CA ASN A 84 -8.22 -2.78 7.76
C ASN A 84 -9.04 -2.49 6.49
N THR A 85 -8.53 -1.64 5.60
CA THR A 85 -9.26 -1.18 4.41
C THR A 85 -8.99 -2.07 3.19
N TYR A 86 -7.74 -2.51 3.02
CA TYR A 86 -7.27 -3.17 1.80
C TYR A 86 -6.84 -4.62 2.01
N CYS A 87 -6.53 -5.04 3.24
CA CYS A 87 -6.28 -6.45 3.51
C CYS A 87 -7.56 -7.15 3.97
N MET A 88 -7.65 -8.45 3.70
CA MET A 88 -8.78 -9.30 4.10
C MET A 88 -9.01 -9.39 5.61
N LYS A 89 -8.22 -8.71 6.45
CA LYS A 89 -8.28 -8.83 7.91
C LYS A 89 -9.65 -8.47 8.48
N GLY A 90 -10.28 -7.41 7.98
CA GLY A 90 -11.66 -7.06 8.36
C GLY A 90 -12.67 -8.16 7.99
N PHE A 91 -12.50 -8.79 6.83
CA PHE A 91 -13.32 -9.92 6.38
C PHE A 91 -13.07 -11.20 7.20
N MET A 92 -11.81 -11.49 7.53
CA MET A 92 -11.41 -12.68 8.28
C MET A 92 -11.96 -12.68 9.71
N ASN A 93 -12.15 -11.51 10.31
CA ASN A 93 -12.73 -11.38 11.65
C ASN A 93 -14.22 -11.78 11.73
N HIS A 94 -14.89 -11.91 10.58
CA HIS A 94 -16.29 -12.35 10.48
C HIS A 94 -16.46 -13.78 9.97
N LEU A 95 -15.34 -14.48 9.69
CA LEU A 95 -15.40 -15.87 9.24
C LEU A 95 -15.69 -16.79 10.42
N THR A 96 -16.68 -17.68 10.21
CA THR A 96 -16.96 -18.77 11.13
C THR A 96 -16.02 -19.96 10.85
N ALA A 97 -16.00 -20.94 11.76
CA ALA A 97 -15.26 -22.18 11.55
C ALA A 97 -15.74 -22.93 10.28
N GLU A 98 -17.03 -22.83 9.96
CA GLU A 98 -17.63 -23.42 8.76
C GLU A 98 -17.15 -22.72 7.49
N ASP A 99 -17.02 -21.39 7.51
CA ASP A 99 -16.50 -20.62 6.37
C ASP A 99 -15.02 -20.95 6.11
N LEU A 100 -14.21 -21.11 7.17
CA LEU A 100 -12.80 -21.50 7.07
C LEU A 100 -12.64 -22.92 6.52
N GLU A 101 -13.52 -23.85 6.92
CA GLU A 101 -13.55 -25.21 6.39
C GLU A 101 -13.90 -25.22 4.91
N MET A 102 -14.89 -24.43 4.48
CA MET A 102 -15.22 -24.27 3.06
C MET A 102 -14.05 -23.71 2.24
N ILE A 103 -13.31 -22.72 2.76
CA ILE A 103 -12.12 -22.15 2.09
C ILE A 103 -11.02 -23.20 1.95
N ASN A 104 -10.73 -23.96 3.01
CA ASN A 104 -9.68 -24.98 2.99
C ASN A 104 -10.03 -26.16 2.08
N ASN A 105 -11.31 -26.51 1.98
CA ASN A 105 -11.80 -27.60 1.14
C ASN A 105 -12.11 -27.16 -0.31
N ALA A 106 -12.03 -25.87 -0.62
CA ALA A 106 -12.39 -25.32 -1.93
C ALA A 106 -11.51 -25.79 -3.11
N GLY A 107 -10.48 -26.61 -2.86
CA GLY A 107 -9.75 -27.29 -3.94
C GLY A 107 -9.18 -26.31 -4.97
N CYS A 108 -8.60 -25.20 -4.52
CA CYS A 108 -7.86 -24.30 -5.41
C CYS A 108 -6.49 -24.92 -5.71
N GLU A 109 -6.43 -25.83 -6.69
CA GLU A 109 -5.16 -26.27 -7.26
C GLU A 109 -4.50 -25.09 -7.97
N MET A 110 -3.53 -24.47 -7.29
CA MET A 110 -2.74 -23.40 -7.88
C MET A 110 -1.81 -24.02 -8.93
N PRO A 111 -1.82 -23.56 -10.20
CA PRO A 111 -0.87 -24.02 -11.20
C PRO A 111 0.55 -23.66 -10.74
N THR A 112 1.51 -24.56 -11.01
CA THR A 112 2.90 -24.35 -10.61
C THR A 112 3.46 -23.04 -11.20
N PRO A 113 4.36 -22.33 -10.47
CA PRO A 113 4.87 -21.03 -10.90
C PRO A 113 5.44 -21.03 -12.33
N GLN A 114 6.08 -22.13 -12.75
CA GLN A 114 6.62 -22.33 -14.10
C GLN A 114 5.55 -22.37 -15.19
N ALA A 115 4.36 -22.92 -14.93
CA ALA A 115 3.27 -22.98 -15.90
C ALA A 115 2.50 -21.65 -16.00
N ALA A 116 2.44 -20.89 -14.91
CA ALA A 116 1.65 -19.66 -14.82
C ALA A 116 2.39 -18.42 -15.37
N ALA A 117 3.72 -18.32 -15.20
CA ALA A 117 4.45 -17.06 -15.39
C ALA A 117 4.32 -16.42 -16.79
N GLY A 118 4.11 -17.20 -17.84
CA GLY A 118 3.95 -16.70 -19.22
C GLY A 118 2.50 -16.55 -19.71
N ALA A 119 1.54 -17.21 -19.06
CA ALA A 119 0.19 -17.34 -19.59
C ALA A 119 -0.71 -16.13 -19.28
N TRP A 120 -0.64 -15.61 -18.06
CA TRP A 120 -1.58 -14.59 -17.56
C TRP A 120 -1.33 -13.18 -18.08
N ARG A 121 -0.09 -12.85 -18.46
CA ARG A 121 0.24 -11.54 -19.07
C ARG A 121 -0.08 -11.47 -20.57
N THR A 122 -0.20 -12.61 -21.23
CA THR A 122 -0.28 -12.71 -22.71
C THR A 122 -1.69 -13.04 -23.19
N LYS A 123 -2.47 -13.80 -22.40
CA LYS A 123 -3.86 -14.12 -22.71
C LYS A 123 -4.78 -13.15 -21.96
N GLY A 124 -5.31 -12.16 -22.66
CA GLY A 124 -6.36 -11.29 -22.12
C GLY A 124 -7.58 -12.08 -21.63
N ARG A 125 -8.38 -11.45 -20.74
CA ARG A 125 -9.53 -11.97 -19.97
C ARG A 125 -10.74 -12.44 -20.82
N SER A 126 -10.55 -13.11 -21.95
CA SER A 126 -11.67 -13.44 -22.86
C SER A 126 -11.91 -14.93 -23.10
N GLN A 127 -11.36 -15.84 -22.28
CA GLN A 127 -11.67 -17.27 -22.42
C GLN A 127 -11.69 -17.96 -21.04
N GLN A 128 -12.72 -17.69 -20.25
CA GLN A 128 -13.29 -18.66 -19.32
C GLN A 128 -14.67 -18.15 -18.90
N GLY A 129 -15.66 -19.06 -18.92
CA GLY A 129 -17.07 -18.76 -18.74
C GLY A 129 -17.37 -18.08 -17.40
N SER A 130 -18.58 -17.50 -17.33
CA SER A 130 -19.08 -16.75 -16.18
C SER A 130 -18.75 -17.45 -14.86
N PRO A 131 -18.26 -16.72 -13.84
CA PRO A 131 -17.95 -17.32 -12.57
C PRO A 131 -19.21 -17.96 -11.94
N PRO A 132 -19.07 -19.04 -11.16
CA PRO A 132 -20.19 -19.63 -10.42
C PRO A 132 -20.92 -18.57 -9.61
N LYS A 133 -22.25 -18.62 -9.54
CA LYS A 133 -23.11 -17.60 -8.89
C LYS A 133 -22.69 -17.20 -7.46
N ALA A 134 -21.94 -18.06 -6.75
CA ALA A 134 -21.36 -17.77 -5.45
C ALA A 134 -20.34 -16.60 -5.46
N LEU A 135 -19.71 -16.30 -6.60
CA LEU A 135 -18.73 -15.22 -6.76
C LEU A 135 -19.35 -13.85 -7.10
N GLU A 136 -20.65 -13.77 -7.41
CA GLU A 136 -21.29 -12.47 -7.71
C GLU A 136 -21.35 -11.53 -6.50
N GLY A 137 -21.35 -12.07 -5.28
CA GLY A 137 -21.21 -11.29 -4.04
C GLY A 137 -19.78 -10.76 -3.83
N MET A 138 -18.77 -11.57 -4.15
CA MET A 138 -17.35 -11.23 -4.01
C MET A 138 -16.86 -10.20 -5.03
N LEU A 139 -17.46 -10.16 -6.22
CA LEU A 139 -17.15 -9.18 -7.27
C LEU A 139 -17.55 -7.74 -6.91
N ARG A 140 -18.52 -7.55 -5.99
CA ARG A 140 -18.84 -6.22 -5.44
C ARG A 140 -17.77 -5.73 -4.47
N GLY A 141 -16.93 -6.62 -3.94
CA GLY A 141 -15.87 -6.34 -2.95
C GLY A 141 -14.47 -6.11 -3.55
N GLY A 142 -14.34 -5.78 -4.84
CA GLY A 142 -13.08 -5.23 -5.39
C GLY A 142 -11.94 -6.22 -5.63
N TRP A 143 -12.16 -7.53 -5.50
CA TRP A 143 -11.12 -8.55 -5.70
C TRP A 143 -10.54 -8.62 -7.13
N MET A 144 -11.23 -8.02 -8.11
CA MET A 144 -10.72 -7.93 -9.48
C MET A 144 -9.81 -6.72 -9.74
N SER A 145 -9.59 -5.84 -8.76
CA SER A 145 -8.84 -4.59 -8.97
C SER A 145 -7.37 -4.66 -8.57
N PHE A 146 -6.92 -5.73 -7.89
CA PHE A 146 -5.54 -5.82 -7.35
C PHE A 146 -4.55 -6.68 -8.16
N VAL A 147 -4.95 -7.28 -9.29
CA VAL A 147 -4.00 -8.00 -10.18
C VAL A 147 -3.30 -7.07 -11.18
N VAL A 148 -3.59 -5.76 -11.17
CA VAL A 148 -2.87 -4.76 -11.97
C VAL A 148 -2.35 -3.66 -11.06
N LEU A 149 -1.26 -3.91 -10.33
CA LEU A 149 -0.27 -2.91 -9.88
C LEU A 149 0.81 -3.55 -9.00
N LEU A 150 1.64 -4.41 -9.61
CA LEU A 150 2.96 -4.74 -9.05
C LEU A 150 3.90 -5.25 -10.15
N VAL A 151 3.97 -4.48 -11.23
CA VAL A 151 5.20 -4.32 -12.04
C VAL A 151 5.20 -2.87 -12.55
N MET A 152 5.79 -1.99 -11.74
CA MET A 152 6.60 -0.87 -12.19
C MET A 152 7.75 -0.72 -11.21
#